data_AF-A0A6I7P9U4-F1
#
_entry.id   AF-A0A6I7P9U4-F1
#
_cell.length_a   1.000
_cell.length_b   1.000
_cell.length_c   1.000
_cell.angle_alpha   90.00
_cell.angle_beta   90.00
_cell.angle_gamma   90.00
#
_symmetry.space_group_name_H-M   'P 1'
#
loop_
_entity.id
_entity.type
_entity.pdbx_description
1 polymer ?
#
loop_
_entity_poly.entity_id
_entity_poly.type
_entity_poly.pdbx_seq_one_letter_code
_entity_poly.pdbx_strand_id
1 'polypeptide(L)'
;MLRLIRYLLAAAAALYLVVFAVQNRGLVDVVIWPGLVPLTVPVWGLVLAVLVVGVLLAGIVLWLSGMRWRAEATRAQRVLRSQEVRRQINEQREEERAAAAAAERRAKAEAAAKNKPAAPALAPTTGTKPLALPST
;
A
#
# COMPACT_ATOMS: atom_id res chain seq x y z
N MET A 1 2.62 14.61 23.46
CA MET A 1 1.79 14.71 24.68
C MET A 1 1.48 13.36 25.31
N LEU A 2 1.04 12.34 24.55
CA LEU A 2 0.76 10.98 25.05
C LEU A 2 1.90 10.32 25.84
N ARG A 3 3.17 10.61 25.51
CA ARG A 3 4.33 10.07 26.24
C ARG A 3 4.37 10.54 27.69
N LEU A 4 4.12 11.83 27.95
CA LEU A 4 4.12 12.40 29.30
C LEU A 4 2.99 11.81 30.15
N ILE A 5 1.79 11.71 29.57
CA ILE A 5 0.62 11.10 30.24
C ILE A 5 0.94 9.64 30.63
N ARG A 6 1.58 8.87 29.74
CA ARG A 6 2.00 7.51 30.04
C ARG A 6 2.99 7.46 31.22
N TYR A 7 3.96 8.36 31.26
CA TYR A 7 4.93 8.42 32.37
C TYR A 7 4.28 8.86 33.68
N LEU A 8 3.37 9.84 33.65
CA LEU A 8 2.63 10.26 34.83
C LEU A 8 1.76 9.12 35.38
N LEU A 9 1.07 8.39 34.51
CA LEU A 9 0.27 7.23 34.91
C LEU A 9 1.13 6.12 35.50
N ALA A 10 2.28 5.82 34.88
CA ALA A 10 3.23 4.84 35.40
C ALA A 10 3.81 5.26 36.76
N ALA A 11 4.14 6.55 36.93
CA ALA A 11 4.62 7.09 38.20
C ALA A 11 3.55 7.02 39.29
N ALA A 12 2.30 7.35 38.98
CA ALA A 12 1.19 7.24 39.91
C ALA A 12 0.94 5.79 40.33
N ALA A 13 0.98 4.84 39.39
CA ALA A 13 0.86 3.41 39.68
C ALA A 13 2.04 2.92 40.55
N ALA A 14 3.27 3.34 40.26
CA ALA A 14 4.44 3.00 41.07
C ALA A 14 4.32 3.54 42.49
N LEU A 15 3.88 4.79 42.65
CA LEU A 15 3.65 5.40 43.98
C LEU A 15 2.58 4.61 44.77
N TYR A 16 1.48 4.25 44.12
CA TYR A 16 0.44 3.43 44.74
C TYR A 16 0.99 2.09 45.25
N LEU A 17 1.81 1.41 44.43
CA LEU A 17 2.45 0.15 44.81
C LEU A 17 3.40 0.30 46.00
N VAL A 18 4.14 1.41 46.08
CA VAL A 18 5.01 1.69 47.22
C VAL A 18 4.19 1.89 48.49
N VAL A 19 3.13 2.71 48.44
CA VAL A 19 2.24 2.94 49.60
C VAL A 19 1.59 1.62 50.03
N PHE A 20 1.09 0.84 49.07
CA PHE A 20 0.54 -0.48 49.32
C PHE A 20 1.57 -1.38 50.02
N ALA A 21 2.81 -1.41 49.55
CA ALA A 21 3.86 -2.25 50.12
C ALA A 21 4.24 -1.83 51.55
N VAL A 22 4.28 -0.53 51.81
CA VAL A 22 4.59 0.01 53.15
C VAL A 22 3.49 -0.33 54.15
N GLN A 23 2.22 -0.26 53.75
CA GLN A 23 1.08 -0.51 54.63
C GLN A 23 0.78 -2.02 54.78
N ASN A 24 1.06 -2.82 53.76
CA ASN A 24 0.74 -4.26 53.74
C ASN A 24 1.99 -5.10 53.95
N ARG A 25 2.64 -4.93 55.12
CA ARG A 25 3.80 -5.74 55.56
C ARG A 25 3.43 -7.07 56.21
N GLY A 26 2.14 -7.40 56.25
CA GLY A 26 1.66 -8.66 56.81
C GLY A 26 2.26 -9.87 56.07
N LEU A 27 2.49 -10.93 56.83
CA LEU A 27 2.92 -12.24 56.30
C LEU A 27 1.68 -13.08 55.99
N VAL A 28 1.70 -13.77 54.85
CA VAL A 28 0.65 -14.70 54.43
C VAL A 28 1.29 -16.00 53.98
N ASP A 29 0.65 -17.10 54.36
CA ASP A 29 1.03 -18.44 53.93
C ASP A 29 0.38 -18.74 52.57
N VAL A 30 1.22 -18.97 51.57
CA VAL A 30 0.77 -19.27 50.20
C VAL A 30 1.15 -20.70 49.86
N VAL A 31 0.16 -21.52 49.50
CA VAL A 31 0.35 -22.88 48.99
C VAL A 31 0.23 -22.84 47.47
N ILE A 32 1.36 -22.93 46.77
CA ILE A 32 1.39 -22.95 45.30
C ILE A 32 1.24 -24.39 44.85
N TRP A 33 0.17 -24.72 44.13
CA TRP A 33 -0.03 -26.07 43.56
C TRP A 33 1.05 -26.40 42.50
N PRO A 34 1.65 -27.60 42.48
CA PRO A 34 1.37 -28.81 43.26
C PRO A 34 2.12 -28.91 44.60
N GLY A 35 2.74 -27.83 45.07
CA GLY A 35 3.50 -27.77 46.32
C GLY A 35 2.67 -28.14 47.56
N LEU A 36 3.30 -28.90 48.45
CA LEU A 36 2.69 -29.38 49.70
C LEU A 36 3.02 -28.52 50.93
N VAL A 37 3.99 -27.60 50.82
CA VAL A 37 4.46 -26.80 51.96
C VAL A 37 4.03 -25.33 51.78
N PRO A 38 3.42 -24.71 52.81
CA PRO A 38 3.09 -23.30 52.78
C PRO A 38 4.35 -22.44 52.76
N LEU A 39 4.42 -21.49 51.83
CA LEU A 39 5.47 -20.49 51.77
C LEU A 39 4.98 -19.21 52.43
N THR A 40 5.58 -18.84 53.56
CA THR A 40 5.31 -17.58 54.24
C THR A 40 6.01 -16.45 53.51
N VAL A 41 5.23 -15.59 52.84
CA VAL A 41 5.74 -14.42 52.14
C VAL A 41 5.00 -13.16 52.58
N PRO A 42 5.65 -11.99 52.54
CA PRO A 42 4.93 -10.76 52.76
C PRO A 42 3.93 -10.50 51.62
N VAL A 43 2.74 -10.00 51.96
CA VAL A 43 1.66 -9.71 51.00
C VAL A 43 2.12 -8.83 49.86
N TRP A 44 2.90 -7.78 50.17
CA TRP A 44 3.45 -6.89 49.16
C TRP A 44 4.35 -7.61 48.16
N GLY A 45 5.15 -8.59 48.62
CA GLY A 45 6.03 -9.36 47.77
C GLY A 45 5.26 -10.21 46.77
N LEU A 46 4.17 -10.85 47.23
CA LEU A 46 3.29 -11.64 46.38
C LEU A 46 2.64 -10.79 45.29
N VAL A 47 2.06 -9.64 45.67
CA VAL A 47 1.39 -8.74 44.72
C VAL A 47 2.37 -8.19 43.68
N LEU A 48 3.56 -7.75 44.10
CA LEU A 48 4.58 -7.28 43.18
C LEU A 48 5.05 -8.39 42.23
N ALA A 49 5.25 -9.62 42.72
CA ALA A 49 5.67 -10.74 41.88
C ALA A 49 4.63 -11.03 40.79
N VAL A 50 3.34 -11.13 41.15
CA VAL A 50 2.25 -11.35 40.18
C VAL A 50 2.17 -10.20 39.17
N LEU A 51 2.32 -8.96 39.63
CA LEU A 51 2.32 -7.78 38.77
C LEU A 51 3.46 -7.82 37.76
N VAL A 52 4.69 -8.10 38.21
CA VAL A 52 5.87 -8.20 37.34
C VAL A 52 5.67 -9.29 36.30
N VAL A 53 5.22 -10.48 36.72
CA VAL A 53 4.91 -11.59 35.80
C VAL A 53 3.85 -11.16 34.78
N GLY A 54 2.77 -10.51 35.22
CA GLY A 54 1.73 -9.98 34.33
C GLY A 54 2.26 -8.98 33.30
N VAL A 55 3.11 -8.05 33.71
CA VAL A 55 3.73 -7.06 32.81
C VAL A 55 4.67 -7.73 31.81
N LEU A 56 5.47 -8.71 32.25
CA LEU A 56 6.35 -9.47 31.37
C LEU A 56 5.55 -10.25 30.33
N LEU A 57 4.48 -10.94 30.75
CA LEU A 57 3.59 -11.64 29.84
C LEU A 57 2.91 -10.68 28.86
N ALA A 58 2.40 -9.55 29.32
CA ALA A 58 1.82 -8.53 28.45
C ALA A 58 2.85 -7.99 27.44
N GLY A 59 4.10 -7.76 27.88
CA GLY A 59 5.21 -7.35 27.03
C GLY A 59 5.57 -8.40 25.98
N ILE A 60 5.62 -9.68 26.36
CA ILE A 60 5.86 -10.81 25.43
C ILE A 60 4.73 -10.90 24.41
N VAL A 61 3.46 -10.81 24.83
CA VAL A 61 2.31 -10.78 23.92
C VAL A 61 2.39 -9.60 22.95
N LEU A 62 2.80 -8.42 23.43
CA LEU A 62 2.99 -7.24 22.60
C LEU A 62 4.17 -7.42 21.62
N TRP A 63 5.22 -8.11 22.02
CA TRP A 63 6.36 -8.43 21.17
C TRP A 63 5.98 -9.43 20.06
N LEU A 64 5.25 -10.49 20.40
CA LEU A 64 4.74 -11.46 19.45
C LEU A 64 3.72 -10.83 18.47
N SER A 65 2.85 -9.94 18.94
CA SER A 65 1.92 -9.21 18.06
C SER A 65 2.62 -8.21 17.16
N GLY A 66 3.66 -7.52 17.65
CA GLY A 66 4.54 -6.67 16.85
C GLY A 66 5.25 -7.42 15.71
N MET A 67 5.52 -8.72 15.89
CA MET A 67 6.10 -9.58 14.87
C MET A 67 5.15 -9.80 13.68
N ARG A 68 3.83 -9.88 13.94
CA ARG A 68 2.80 -9.93 12.88
C ARG A 68 2.66 -8.60 12.15
N TRP A 69 2.74 -7.48 12.88
CA TRP A 69 2.68 -6.13 12.29
C TRP A 69 3.88 -5.79 11.42
N ARG A 70 5.06 -6.37 11.67
CA ARG A 70 6.21 -6.26 10.76
C ARG A 70 5.97 -6.94 9.41
N ALA A 71 5.23 -8.05 9.38
CA ALA A 71 4.87 -8.72 8.13
C ALA A 71 3.85 -7.90 7.32
N GLU A 72 2.89 -7.26 8.00
CA GLU A 72 1.86 -6.44 7.37
C GLU A 72 2.38 -5.07 6.90
N ALA A 73 3.25 -4.41 7.67
CA ALA A 73 3.91 -3.17 7.24
C ALA A 73 4.72 -3.36 5.95
N THR A 74 5.40 -4.51 5.82
CA THR A 74 6.14 -4.87 4.60
C THR A 74 5.19 -5.17 3.44
N ARG A 75 4.03 -5.80 3.69
CA ARG A 75 3.02 -6.07 2.65
C ARG A 75 2.33 -4.78 2.19
N ALA A 76 2.00 -3.88 3.10
CA ALA A 76 1.41 -2.57 2.79
C ALA A 76 2.34 -1.74 1.89
N GLN A 77 3.64 -1.70 2.20
CA GLN A 77 4.63 -1.00 1.34
C GLN A 77 4.81 -1.68 -0.03
N ARG A 78 4.76 -3.02 -0.11
CA ARG A 78 4.85 -3.75 -1.38
C ARG A 78 3.63 -3.51 -2.27
N VAL A 79 2.43 -3.43 -1.69
CA VAL A 79 1.19 -3.16 -2.44
C VAL A 79 1.24 -1.77 -3.06
N LEU A 80 1.64 -0.73 -2.30
CA LEU A 80 1.79 0.62 -2.83
C LEU A 80 2.83 0.71 -3.96
N ARG A 81 4.00 0.07 -3.78
CA ARG A 81 5.03 0.01 -4.83
C ARG A 81 4.55 -0.73 -6.08
N SER A 82 3.75 -1.79 -5.91
CA SER A 82 3.21 -2.55 -7.05
C SER A 82 2.16 -1.76 -7.86
N GLN A 83 1.43 -0.85 -7.22
CA GLN A 83 0.46 0.01 -7.90
C GLN A 83 1.17 1.08 -8.73
N GLU A 84 2.24 1.68 -8.19
CA GLU A 84 3.04 2.68 -8.90
C GLU A 84 3.71 2.10 -10.15
N VAL A 85 4.33 0.92 -10.03
CA VAL A 85 4.95 0.22 -11.17
C VAL A 85 3.91 -0.15 -12.23
N ARG A 86 2.70 -0.55 -11.82
CA ARG A 86 1.60 -0.86 -12.75
C ARG A 86 1.14 0.38 -13.53
N ARG A 87 1.12 1.56 -12.91
CA ARG A 87 0.79 2.82 -13.60
C ARG A 87 1.83 3.14 -14.67
N GLN A 88 3.12 3.09 -14.32
CA GLN A 88 4.21 3.36 -15.26
C GLN A 88 4.21 2.42 -16.47
N ILE A 89 3.95 1.11 -16.26
CA ILE A 89 3.83 0.15 -17.37
C ILE A 89 2.64 0.47 -18.27
N ASN A 90 1.51 0.91 -17.70
CA ASN A 90 0.35 1.25 -18.49
C ASN A 90 0.58 2.53 -19.31
N GLU A 91 1.21 3.55 -18.72
CA GLU A 91 1.59 4.79 -19.41
C GLU A 91 2.52 4.52 -20.60
N GLN A 92 3.58 3.71 -20.39
CA GLN A 92 4.48 3.32 -21.48
C GLN A 92 3.76 2.57 -22.60
N ARG A 93 2.83 1.66 -22.26
CA ARG A 93 2.04 0.94 -23.26
C ARG A 93 1.10 1.87 -24.03
N GLU A 94 0.57 2.90 -23.39
CA GLU A 94 -0.26 3.90 -24.06
C GLU A 94 0.56 4.76 -25.02
N GLU A 95 1.77 5.17 -24.63
CA GLU A 95 2.71 5.90 -25.49
C GLU A 95 3.13 5.06 -26.70
N GLU A 96 3.48 3.79 -26.51
CA GLU A 96 3.82 2.87 -27.60
C GLU A 96 2.64 2.68 -28.57
N ARG A 97 1.42 2.54 -28.05
CA ARG A 97 0.20 2.42 -28.87
C ARG A 97 -0.07 3.71 -29.64
N ALA A 98 0.11 4.87 -29.02
CA ALA A 98 -0.06 6.16 -29.67
C ALA A 98 0.98 6.37 -30.77
N ALA A 99 2.25 6.00 -30.51
CA ALA A 99 3.32 6.03 -31.49
C ALA A 99 3.07 5.09 -32.66
N ALA A 100 2.62 3.85 -32.40
CA ALA A 100 2.26 2.88 -33.43
C ALA A 100 1.07 3.37 -34.28
N ALA A 101 0.02 3.91 -33.64
CA ALA A 101 -1.13 4.47 -34.36
C ALA A 101 -0.75 5.70 -35.19
N ALA A 102 0.17 6.55 -34.70
CA ALA A 102 0.68 7.69 -35.46
C ALA A 102 1.54 7.25 -36.66
N ALA A 103 2.39 6.24 -36.49
CA ALA A 103 3.18 5.65 -37.58
C ALA A 103 2.27 5.03 -38.64
N GLU A 104 1.22 4.29 -38.23
CA GLU A 104 0.23 3.71 -39.14
C GLU A 104 -0.55 4.79 -39.91
N ARG A 105 -0.96 5.87 -39.24
CA ARG A 105 -1.61 7.03 -39.89
C ARG A 105 -0.69 7.72 -40.90
N ARG A 106 0.59 7.89 -40.57
CA ARG A 106 1.59 8.45 -41.49
C ARG A 106 1.80 7.55 -42.72
N ALA A 107 1.95 6.25 -42.51
CA ALA A 107 2.07 5.28 -43.60
C ALA A 107 0.83 5.24 -44.50
N LYS A 108 -0.38 5.32 -43.92
CA LYS A 108 -1.64 5.42 -44.67
C LYS A 108 -1.77 6.74 -45.45
N ALA A 109 -1.35 7.86 -44.86
CA ALA A 109 -1.34 9.16 -45.53
C ALA A 109 -0.34 9.20 -46.70
N GLU A 110 0.84 8.60 -46.53
CA GLU A 110 1.86 8.48 -47.57
C GLU A 110 1.39 7.55 -48.71
N ALA A 111 0.75 6.43 -48.38
CA ALA A 111 0.13 5.54 -49.37
C ALA A 111 -1.02 6.22 -50.14
N ALA A 112 -1.84 7.04 -49.47
CA ALA A 112 -2.90 7.82 -50.10
C ALA A 112 -2.35 8.92 -51.02
N ALA A 113 -1.24 9.57 -50.63
CA ALA A 113 -0.56 10.56 -51.46
C ALA A 113 0.03 9.94 -52.73
N LYS A 114 0.57 8.72 -52.63
CA LYS A 114 1.10 7.97 -53.77
C LYS A 114 0.03 7.47 -54.75
N ASN A 115 -1.20 7.28 -54.27
CA ASN A 115 -2.32 6.78 -55.08
C ASN A 115 -3.25 7.89 -55.60
N LYS A 116 -2.76 9.13 -55.73
CA LYS A 116 -3.52 10.21 -56.37
C LYS A 116 -3.47 10.02 -57.90
N PRO A 117 -4.57 9.64 -58.58
CA PRO A 117 -4.53 9.43 -60.02
C PRO A 117 -4.35 10.78 -60.72
N ALA A 118 -3.38 10.83 -61.64
CA ALA A 118 -3.23 11.93 -62.58
C ALA A 118 -4.48 12.02 -63.46
N ALA A 119 -5.08 13.21 -63.52
CA ALA A 119 -6.16 13.51 -64.46
C ALA A 119 -5.72 13.17 -65.90
N PRO A 120 -6.56 12.52 -66.71
CA PRO A 120 -6.16 12.13 -68.06
C PRO A 120 -6.10 13.37 -68.96
N ALA A 121 -4.90 13.62 -69.49
CA ALA A 121 -4.65 14.61 -70.52
C ALA A 121 -5.32 14.17 -71.84
N LEU A 122 -6.00 15.15 -72.44
CA LEU A 122 -6.63 15.20 -73.76
C LEU A 122 -5.98 14.31 -74.82
N ALA A 123 -6.74 13.34 -75.36
CA ALA A 123 -6.46 12.68 -76.63
C ALA A 123 -7.21 13.40 -77.76
N PRO A 124 -6.59 13.63 -78.94
CA PRO A 124 -7.26 14.25 -80.08
C PRO A 124 -8.19 13.24 -80.76
N THR A 125 -9.49 13.53 -80.83
CA THR A 125 -10.45 12.73 -81.59
C THR A 125 -10.56 13.28 -83.01
N THR A 126 -10.22 12.43 -83.97
CA THR A 126 -10.40 12.66 -85.39
C THR A 126 -11.89 12.62 -85.75
N GLY A 127 -12.37 13.72 -86.35
CA GLY A 127 -13.34 13.73 -87.45
C GLY A 127 -14.79 13.36 -87.17
N THR A 128 -15.71 14.31 -87.41
CA THR A 128 -16.85 14.13 -88.33
C THR A 128 -17.62 15.44 -88.54
N LYS A 129 -17.61 15.91 -89.80
CA LYS A 129 -18.59 16.82 -90.46
C LYS A 129 -19.99 16.13 -90.36
N PRO A 130 -21.18 16.80 -90.34
CA PRO A 130 -21.54 17.84 -91.32
C PRO A 130 -22.64 18.91 -90.98
N LEU A 131 -22.76 19.84 -91.94
CA LEU A 131 -23.93 20.61 -92.41
C LEU A 131 -24.67 21.57 -91.45
N ALA A 132 -24.64 22.87 -91.76
CA ALA A 132 -25.78 23.58 -92.37
C ALA A 132 -25.40 25.04 -92.71
N LEU A 133 -25.70 25.45 -93.94
CA LEU A 133 -25.64 26.82 -94.44
C LEU A 133 -26.77 27.66 -93.83
N PRO A 134 -26.59 29.00 -93.76
CA PRO A 134 -27.63 29.84 -94.34
C PRO A 134 -27.05 31.05 -95.10
N SER A 135 -27.47 31.22 -96.37
CA SER A 135 -27.92 32.51 -96.94
C SER A 135 -28.10 32.46 -98.46
N THR A 136 -29.25 32.97 -98.92
CA THR A 136 -29.73 33.30 -100.29
C THR A 136 -30.47 32.21 -101.06
#